data_AF-C6G4C7-F1
#
_entry.id   AF-C6G4C7-F1
#
_cell.length_a   1.000
_cell.length_b   1.000
_cell.length_c   1.000
_cell.angle_alpha   90.00
_cell.angle_beta   90.00
_cell.angle_gamma   90.00
#
_symmetry.space_group_name_H-M   'P 1'
#
loop_
_entity.id
_entity.type
_entity.pdbx_description
1 polymer ?
#
loop_
_entity_poly.entity_id
_entity_poly.type
_entity_poly.pdbx_seq_one_letter_code
_entity_poly.pdbx_strand_id
1 'polypeptide(L)'
;MRVVSTSSRWSSEILSSTRILFSAAHPRKGWQRIQVRITGRNAATISSIYLRRDDDSTSVSLYPQRATGHFELLFFSKRPVNALYLDLRSSAAPAPDIQTDVDIRPVSAPRAITAMMARISDRDRARGTDPRRIYKKSWARWRREGRPGFLIRLVREYQPHLLLWLLVEDAYSTWIALNERQRELTAGDAPDADPPIFEFIIPVGQATAEAVRSTLDSIHNQAYDRWRVILTQHGSVRGPLPEAEVLSRSDPRIVVAHQGQPKEHLGDTATRFVGVLLPGNKLAPGALARIARHAVQKPTTKAIYTDHDVIDASGRRSNPNFKPDWNPDLFLSQDYVSPLCLI
;
A
#
# COMPACT_ATOMS: atom_id res chain seq x y z
N MET A 1 -4.09 25.56 23.68
CA MET A 1 -4.52 24.16 23.80
C MET A 1 -3.71 23.51 24.90
N ARG A 2 -4.36 22.79 25.82
CA ARG A 2 -3.69 22.03 26.88
C ARG A 2 -4.05 20.55 26.74
N VAL A 3 -3.07 19.68 26.92
CA VAL A 3 -3.28 18.22 26.87
C VAL A 3 -2.93 17.64 28.22
N VAL A 4 -3.85 16.86 28.78
CA VAL A 4 -3.64 16.10 30.00
C VAL A 4 -3.72 14.62 29.64
N SER A 5 -2.57 13.96 29.56
CA SER A 5 -2.52 12.50 29.42
C SER A 5 -2.65 11.89 30.81
N THR A 6 -3.76 11.18 31.08
CA THR A 6 -3.90 10.39 32.33
C THR A 6 -3.24 9.00 32.20
N SER A 7 -2.66 8.72 31.04
CA SER A 7 -2.04 7.44 30.73
C SER A 7 -0.59 7.41 31.19
N SER A 8 -0.32 6.69 32.28
CA SER A 8 1.03 6.52 32.84
C SER A 8 2.05 5.89 31.88
N ARG A 9 1.61 5.35 30.74
CA ARG A 9 2.46 4.67 29.73
C ARG A 9 2.69 5.47 28.45
N TRP A 10 2.04 6.61 28.32
CA TRP A 10 2.07 7.42 27.11
C TRP A 10 2.48 8.85 27.48
N SER A 11 3.60 9.31 26.95
CA SER A 11 3.92 10.73 26.95
C SER A 11 3.15 11.40 25.82
N SER A 12 2.77 12.65 26.03
CA SER A 12 2.05 13.45 25.03
C SER A 12 2.81 14.71 24.69
N GLU A 13 2.92 15.01 23.41
CA GLU A 13 3.52 16.24 22.88
C GLU A 13 2.53 16.93 21.94
N ILE A 14 2.39 18.26 22.09
CA ILE A 14 1.52 19.05 21.21
C ILE A 14 2.35 19.47 20.00
N LEU A 15 2.06 18.89 18.83
CA LEU A 15 2.75 19.25 17.58
C LEU A 15 2.15 20.51 16.93
N SER A 16 0.84 20.74 17.10
CA SER A 16 0.15 21.93 16.63
C SER A 16 -1.17 22.15 17.39
N SER A 17 -1.89 23.23 17.08
CA SER A 17 -3.22 23.51 17.64
C SER A 17 -4.29 22.44 17.32
N THR A 18 -4.00 21.50 16.42
CA THR A 18 -4.92 20.43 16.01
C THR A 18 -4.31 19.04 16.05
N ARG A 19 -3.03 18.89 16.44
CA ARG A 19 -2.34 17.59 16.41
C ARG A 19 -1.58 17.33 17.69
N ILE A 20 -1.82 16.15 18.26
CA ILE A 20 -1.14 15.65 19.46
C ILE A 20 -0.43 14.36 19.09
N LEU A 21 0.84 14.27 19.45
CA LEU A 21 1.62 13.04 19.41
C LEU A 21 1.55 12.36 20.77
N PHE A 22 1.27 11.06 20.78
CA PHE A 22 1.40 10.21 21.94
C PHE A 22 2.50 9.19 21.69
N SER A 23 3.53 9.16 22.53
CA SER A 23 4.64 8.22 22.42
C SER A 23 4.57 7.20 23.55
N ALA A 24 4.60 5.91 23.21
CA ALA A 24 4.56 4.82 24.17
C ALA A 24 5.94 4.59 24.77
N ALA A 25 6.06 4.69 26.10
CA ALA A 25 7.30 4.33 26.80
C ALA A 25 7.61 2.84 26.68
N HIS A 26 6.57 2.00 26.65
CA HIS A 26 6.66 0.54 26.50
C HIS A 26 5.59 0.03 25.54
N PRO A 27 5.87 0.02 24.22
CA PRO A 27 4.94 -0.41 23.18
C PRO A 27 4.40 -1.83 23.43
N ARG A 28 3.08 -2.03 23.29
CA ARG A 28 2.45 -3.35 23.44
C ARG A 28 1.50 -3.70 22.30
N LYS A 29 1.47 -4.99 21.98
CA LYS A 29 0.49 -5.61 21.08
C LYS A 29 -0.83 -5.83 21.82
N GLY A 30 -1.92 -5.93 21.08
CA GLY A 30 -3.23 -6.33 21.60
C GLY A 30 -4.32 -5.28 21.43
N TRP A 31 -5.42 -5.50 22.15
CA TRP A 31 -6.57 -4.60 22.15
C TRP A 31 -6.29 -3.40 23.05
N GLN A 32 -6.59 -2.22 22.52
CA GLN A 32 -6.47 -0.96 23.22
C GLN A 32 -7.77 -0.16 23.08
N ARG A 33 -8.05 0.63 24.11
CA ARG A 33 -9.12 1.62 24.12
C ARG A 33 -8.48 2.98 24.26
N ILE A 34 -8.81 3.88 23.35
CA ILE A 34 -8.55 5.30 23.50
C ILE A 34 -9.85 6.02 23.83
N GLN A 35 -9.81 6.85 24.86
CA GLN A 35 -10.89 7.75 25.26
C GLN A 35 -10.34 9.17 25.24
N VAL A 36 -11.05 10.06 24.58
CA VAL A 36 -10.68 11.47 24.47
C VAL A 36 -11.83 12.29 25.02
N ARG A 37 -11.55 13.18 25.96
CA ARG A 37 -12.50 14.14 26.50
C ARG A 37 -12.01 15.53 26.18
N ILE A 38 -12.88 16.32 25.57
CA ILE A 38 -12.60 17.70 25.22
C ILE A 38 -13.46 18.59 26.12
N THR A 39 -12.81 19.50 26.85
CA THR A 39 -13.44 20.48 27.73
C THR A 39 -12.95 21.89 27.39
N GLY A 40 -13.76 22.90 27.70
CA GLY A 40 -13.47 24.31 27.43
C GLY A 40 -14.58 25.01 26.62
N ARG A 41 -14.48 26.34 26.51
CA ARG A 41 -15.54 27.18 25.91
C ARG A 41 -15.86 26.81 24.46
N ASN A 42 -14.89 26.30 23.73
CA ASN A 42 -15.02 25.92 22.32
C ASN A 42 -14.94 24.40 22.08
N ALA A 43 -15.15 23.58 23.11
CA ALA A 43 -15.17 22.12 22.95
C ALA A 43 -16.22 21.65 21.92
N ALA A 44 -17.34 22.37 21.80
CA ALA A 44 -18.41 22.08 20.85
C ALA A 44 -18.03 22.33 19.38
N THR A 45 -16.94 23.07 19.08
CA THR A 45 -16.50 23.30 17.69
C THR A 45 -15.76 22.11 17.10
N ILE A 46 -15.30 21.17 17.94
CA ILE A 46 -14.64 19.94 17.48
C ILE A 46 -15.70 18.97 16.97
N SER A 47 -15.77 18.83 15.64
CA SER A 47 -16.76 17.99 14.98
C SER A 47 -16.33 16.53 14.91
N SER A 48 -15.03 16.26 14.80
CA SER A 48 -14.50 14.92 14.66
C SER A 48 -13.04 14.83 15.12
N ILE A 49 -12.66 13.65 15.60
CA ILE A 49 -11.29 13.33 16.00
C ILE A 49 -10.84 12.12 15.20
N TYR A 50 -9.62 12.16 14.69
CA TYR A 50 -9.00 11.07 13.96
C TYR A 50 -7.77 10.57 14.69
N LEU A 51 -7.60 9.25 14.71
CA LEU A 51 -6.41 8.57 15.21
C LEU A 51 -5.60 8.04 14.04
N ARG A 52 -4.30 8.29 14.05
CA ARG A 52 -3.36 7.72 13.07
C ARG A 52 -2.19 7.07 13.80
N ARG A 53 -1.64 6.00 13.22
CA ARG A 53 -0.49 5.25 13.72
C ARG A 53 0.78 5.63 12.94
N ASP A 54 1.94 5.46 13.55
CA ASP A 54 3.28 5.78 13.00
C ASP A 54 3.51 5.48 11.51
N ASP A 55 3.07 4.30 11.08
CA ASP A 55 3.41 3.68 9.80
C ASP A 55 2.21 3.59 8.84
N ASP A 56 1.05 4.14 9.24
CA ASP A 56 -0.19 4.00 8.47
C ASP A 56 -0.61 5.34 7.87
N SER A 57 -0.89 5.35 6.57
CA SER A 57 -1.49 6.48 5.87
C SER A 57 -2.96 6.67 6.23
N THR A 58 -3.58 5.65 6.83
CA THR A 58 -5.01 5.64 7.14
C THR A 58 -5.29 6.23 8.52
N SER A 59 -6.05 7.33 8.55
CA SER A 59 -6.60 7.87 9.79
C SER A 59 -7.97 7.25 10.09
N VAL A 60 -8.26 7.00 11.36
CA VAL A 60 -9.48 6.35 11.83
C VAL A 60 -10.25 7.30 12.73
N SER A 61 -11.50 7.59 12.38
CA SER A 61 -12.33 8.46 13.20
C SER A 61 -12.70 7.79 14.52
N LEU A 62 -12.55 8.52 15.63
CA LEU A 62 -13.11 8.17 16.92
C LEU A 62 -14.60 8.45 16.93
N TYR A 63 -15.33 7.66 17.71
CA TYR A 63 -16.76 7.79 17.80
C TYR A 63 -17.22 8.73 18.92
N PRO A 64 -18.15 9.66 18.66
CA PRO A 64 -18.76 10.45 19.71
C PRO A 64 -19.59 9.55 20.65
N GLN A 65 -19.51 9.84 21.94
CA GLN A 65 -20.31 9.21 22.99
C GLN A 65 -21.56 10.04 23.26
N ARG A 66 -22.48 9.50 24.06
CA ARG A 66 -23.74 10.19 24.43
C ARG A 66 -23.48 11.52 25.16
N ALA A 67 -22.37 11.62 25.89
CA ALA A 67 -21.90 12.87 26.49
C ALA A 67 -21.14 13.73 25.47
N THR A 68 -21.51 15.00 25.35
CA THR A 68 -20.89 15.97 24.44
C THR A 68 -19.38 16.11 24.71
N GLY A 69 -18.56 16.11 23.66
CA GLY A 69 -17.10 16.26 23.80
C GLY A 69 -16.35 14.99 24.22
N HIS A 70 -17.04 13.86 24.37
CA HIS A 70 -16.42 12.57 24.64
C HIS A 70 -16.34 11.71 23.38
N PHE A 71 -15.15 11.19 23.10
CA PHE A 71 -14.87 10.34 21.95
C PHE A 71 -14.17 9.05 22.39
N GLU A 72 -14.47 7.95 21.71
CA GLU A 72 -13.86 6.65 22.00
C GLU A 72 -13.58 5.86 20.73
N LEU A 73 -12.49 5.09 20.75
CA LEU A 73 -12.22 4.06 19.77
C LEU A 73 -11.60 2.83 20.44
N LEU A 74 -12.10 1.66 20.06
CA LEU A 74 -11.47 0.38 20.35
C LEU A 74 -10.71 -0.05 19.10
N PHE A 75 -9.42 -0.34 19.24
CA PHE A 75 -8.62 -0.85 18.14
C PHE A 75 -7.74 -2.00 18.60
N PHE A 76 -7.33 -2.82 17.64
CA PHE A 76 -6.39 -3.90 17.86
C PHE A 76 -5.10 -3.58 17.13
N SER A 77 -3.96 -3.79 17.79
CA SER A 77 -2.67 -3.72 17.15
C SER A 77 -1.95 -5.05 17.24
N LYS A 78 -1.62 -5.65 16.09
CA LYS A 78 -0.74 -6.83 16.01
C LYS A 78 0.71 -6.50 16.31
N ARG A 79 1.12 -5.24 16.10
CA ARG A 79 2.47 -4.71 16.39
C ARG A 79 2.46 -3.80 17.61
N PRO A 80 3.59 -3.67 18.33
CA PRO A 80 3.71 -2.66 19.35
C PRO A 80 3.54 -1.28 18.70
N VAL A 81 2.65 -0.45 19.25
CA VAL A 81 2.45 0.92 18.76
C VAL A 81 3.44 1.82 19.47
N ASN A 82 4.34 2.47 18.72
CA ASN A 82 5.36 3.34 19.31
C ASN A 82 4.81 4.76 19.47
N ALA A 83 4.02 5.23 18.52
CA ALA A 83 3.31 6.48 18.60
C ALA A 83 1.92 6.47 17.92
N LEU A 84 1.10 7.39 18.40
CA LEU A 84 -0.25 7.67 17.93
C LEU A 84 -0.39 9.17 17.72
N TYR A 85 -0.96 9.54 16.58
CA TYR A 85 -1.29 10.92 16.25
C TYR A 85 -2.79 11.11 16.41
N LEU A 86 -3.17 12.10 17.22
CA LEU A 86 -4.55 12.52 17.38
C LEU A 86 -4.75 13.83 16.63
N ASP A 87 -5.55 13.80 15.57
CA ASP A 87 -5.90 14.95 14.75
C ASP A 87 -7.32 15.44 15.11
N LEU A 88 -7.40 16.65 15.65
CA LEU A 88 -8.63 17.34 16.04
C LEU A 88 -9.14 18.15 14.84
N ARG A 89 -10.32 17.81 14.31
CA ARG A 89 -10.97 18.62 13.27
C ARG A 89 -12.05 19.50 13.87
N SER A 90 -11.89 20.80 13.67
CA SER A 90 -12.82 21.84 14.11
C SER A 90 -13.60 22.39 12.91
N SER A 91 -14.88 22.71 13.11
CA SER A 91 -15.69 23.42 12.11
C SER A 91 -15.41 24.92 12.07
N ALA A 92 -14.72 25.46 13.06
CA ALA A 92 -14.31 26.86 13.19
C ALA A 92 -12.83 26.98 13.57
N ALA A 93 -12.22 28.16 13.40
CA ALA A 93 -10.83 28.38 13.78
C ALA A 93 -10.58 27.94 15.23
N PRO A 94 -9.63 27.02 15.49
CA PRO A 94 -9.42 26.47 16.83
C PRO A 94 -8.93 27.57 17.77
N ALA A 95 -9.76 27.94 18.74
CA ALA A 95 -9.40 28.90 19.77
C ALA A 95 -8.39 28.30 20.77
N PRO A 96 -7.56 29.12 21.43
CA PRO A 96 -6.48 28.65 22.30
C PRO A 96 -6.92 27.94 23.60
N ASP A 97 -8.21 27.93 23.94
CA ASP A 97 -8.70 27.54 25.28
C ASP A 97 -9.47 26.19 25.30
N ILE A 98 -8.90 25.18 24.66
CA ILE A 98 -9.40 23.80 24.70
C ILE A 98 -8.44 22.93 25.52
N GLN A 99 -9.00 22.20 26.49
CA GLN A 99 -8.33 21.13 27.22
C GLN A 99 -8.74 19.77 26.63
N THR A 100 -7.75 18.94 26.33
CA THR A 100 -7.95 17.58 25.82
C THR A 100 -7.39 16.57 26.81
N ASP A 101 -8.26 15.83 27.48
CA ASP A 101 -7.86 14.71 28.34
C ASP A 101 -7.86 13.43 27.50
N VAL A 102 -6.75 12.70 27.49
CA VAL A 102 -6.62 11.45 26.71
C VAL A 102 -6.23 10.29 27.63
N ASP A 103 -7.00 9.20 27.52
CA ASP A 103 -6.76 7.93 28.20
C ASP A 103 -6.62 6.80 27.17
N ILE A 104 -5.43 6.18 27.11
CA ILE A 104 -5.11 5.02 26.28
C ILE A 104 -4.73 3.86 27.19
N ARG A 105 -5.58 2.82 27.19
CA ARG A 105 -5.40 1.65 28.07
C ARG A 105 -5.60 0.32 27.35
N PRO A 106 -4.87 -0.74 27.75
CA PRO A 106 -5.11 -2.08 27.24
C PRO A 106 -6.47 -2.60 27.70
N VAL A 107 -7.12 -3.37 26.83
CA VAL A 107 -8.41 -4.02 27.11
C VAL A 107 -8.31 -5.50 26.72
N SER A 108 -9.02 -6.39 27.40
CA SER A 108 -9.06 -7.80 27.01
C SER A 108 -9.92 -8.01 25.76
N ALA A 109 -9.59 -9.01 24.95
CA ALA A 109 -10.35 -9.32 23.73
C ALA A 109 -11.86 -9.51 23.99
N PRO A 110 -12.31 -10.25 25.03
CA PRO A 110 -13.74 -10.37 25.33
C PRO A 110 -14.42 -9.02 25.60
N ARG A 111 -13.77 -8.15 26.40
CA ARG A 111 -14.31 -6.82 26.70
C ARG A 111 -14.38 -5.92 25.46
N ALA A 112 -13.38 -5.99 24.58
CA ALA A 112 -13.38 -5.25 23.32
C ALA A 112 -14.50 -5.74 22.38
N ILE A 113 -14.65 -7.05 22.22
CA ILE A 113 -15.71 -7.66 21.39
C ILE A 113 -17.10 -7.26 21.88
N THR A 114 -17.39 -7.42 23.17
CA THR A 114 -18.70 -7.07 23.74
C THR A 114 -19.01 -5.58 23.58
N ALA A 115 -18.02 -4.71 23.80
CA ALA A 115 -18.20 -3.27 23.63
C ALA A 115 -18.44 -2.88 22.16
N MET A 116 -17.72 -3.47 21.20
CA MET A 116 -17.95 -3.25 19.77
C MET A 116 -19.37 -3.70 19.36
N MET A 117 -19.80 -4.89 19.80
CA MET A 117 -21.15 -5.40 19.53
C MET A 117 -22.24 -4.50 20.12
N ALA A 118 -22.11 -4.11 21.39
CA ALA A 118 -23.06 -3.22 22.05
C ALA A 118 -23.18 -1.88 21.29
N ARG A 119 -22.05 -1.34 20.82
CA ARG A 119 -22.03 -0.09 20.07
C ARG A 119 -22.71 -0.22 18.70
N ILE A 120 -22.45 -1.31 17.96
CA ILE A 120 -23.14 -1.57 16.69
C ILE A 120 -24.64 -1.73 16.93
N SER A 121 -25.03 -2.48 17.97
CA SER A 121 -26.43 -2.67 18.34
C SER A 121 -27.13 -1.35 18.69
N ASP A 122 -26.49 -0.47 19.46
CA ASP A 122 -27.02 0.85 19.79
C ASP A 122 -27.15 1.74 18.54
N ARG A 123 -26.18 1.69 17.63
CA ARG A 123 -26.23 2.41 16.33
C ARG A 123 -27.36 1.88 15.44
N ASP A 124 -27.52 0.56 15.37
CA ASP A 124 -28.56 -0.09 14.58
C ASP A 124 -29.96 0.26 15.15
N ARG A 125 -30.11 0.32 16.49
CA ARG A 125 -31.33 0.80 17.16
C ARG A 125 -31.65 2.26 16.82
N ALA A 126 -30.65 3.14 16.88
CA ALA A 126 -30.83 4.56 16.55
C ALA A 126 -31.22 4.79 15.07
N ARG A 127 -30.88 3.86 14.18
CA ARG A 127 -31.24 3.89 12.75
C ARG A 127 -32.54 3.15 12.42
N GLY A 128 -33.24 2.59 13.42
CA GLY A 128 -34.47 1.80 13.20
C GLY A 128 -34.24 0.42 12.57
N THR A 129 -33.02 -0.12 12.65
CA THR A 129 -32.67 -1.46 12.12
C THR A 129 -32.58 -2.51 13.24
N ASP A 130 -32.72 -3.82 12.93
CA ASP A 130 -32.66 -4.90 13.93
C ASP A 130 -31.33 -4.88 14.71
N PRO A 131 -31.32 -4.53 16.01
CA PRO A 131 -30.10 -4.47 16.82
C PRO A 131 -29.42 -5.84 16.99
N ARG A 132 -30.19 -6.93 16.84
CA ARG A 132 -29.69 -8.30 16.97
C ARG A 132 -28.96 -8.79 15.71
N ARG A 133 -29.02 -8.04 14.61
CA ARG A 133 -28.42 -8.40 13.31
C ARG A 133 -26.92 -8.70 13.43
N ILE A 134 -26.17 -7.90 14.19
CA ILE A 134 -24.72 -8.10 14.32
C ILE A 134 -24.39 -9.45 14.94
N TYR A 135 -25.17 -9.91 15.93
CA TYR A 135 -24.97 -11.21 16.56
C TYR A 135 -25.22 -12.34 15.56
N LYS A 136 -26.35 -12.28 14.83
CA LYS A 136 -26.71 -13.27 13.80
C LYS A 136 -25.63 -13.37 12.71
N LYS A 137 -25.21 -12.21 12.15
CA LYS A 137 -24.24 -12.17 11.05
C LYS A 137 -22.83 -12.58 11.49
N SER A 138 -22.39 -12.16 12.68
CA SER A 138 -21.09 -12.54 13.21
C SER A 138 -21.05 -14.02 13.58
N TRP A 139 -22.13 -14.59 14.12
CA TRP A 139 -22.24 -16.02 14.39
C TRP A 139 -22.25 -16.86 13.11
N ALA A 140 -22.96 -16.44 12.07
CA ALA A 140 -22.95 -17.11 10.77
C ALA A 140 -21.54 -17.13 10.14
N ARG A 141 -20.78 -16.03 10.24
CA ARG A 141 -19.37 -15.98 9.79
C ARG A 141 -18.47 -16.87 10.65
N TRP A 142 -18.68 -16.88 11.96
CA TRP A 142 -17.96 -17.78 12.86
C TRP A 142 -18.15 -19.25 12.48
N ARG A 143 -19.38 -19.67 12.17
CA ARG A 143 -19.70 -21.04 11.72
C ARG A 143 -19.00 -21.43 10.41
N ARG A 144 -18.76 -20.47 9.50
CA ARG A 144 -18.15 -20.73 8.19
C ARG A 144 -16.62 -20.61 8.17
N GLU A 145 -16.08 -19.64 8.89
CA GLU A 145 -14.68 -19.20 8.77
C GLU A 145 -13.96 -19.17 10.13
N GLY A 146 -14.62 -19.61 11.20
CA GLY A 146 -14.07 -19.63 12.56
C GLY A 146 -13.90 -18.23 13.18
N ARG A 147 -13.01 -18.16 14.17
CA ARG A 147 -12.71 -16.93 14.93
C ARG A 147 -12.21 -15.76 14.06
N PRO A 148 -11.35 -15.96 13.04
CA PRO A 148 -10.92 -14.87 12.17
C PRO A 148 -12.07 -14.21 11.41
N GLY A 149 -12.94 -15.00 10.75
CA GLY A 149 -14.08 -14.47 10.00
C GLY A 149 -15.08 -13.72 10.90
N PHE A 150 -15.28 -14.18 12.13
CA PHE A 150 -16.05 -13.45 13.15
C PHE A 150 -15.46 -12.06 13.44
N LEU A 151 -14.14 -11.99 13.73
CA LEU A 151 -13.48 -10.74 14.09
C LEU A 151 -13.45 -9.76 12.92
N ILE A 152 -13.15 -10.24 11.71
CA ILE A 152 -13.19 -9.42 10.49
C ILE A 152 -14.58 -8.85 10.30
N ARG A 153 -15.63 -9.67 10.43
CA ARG A 153 -17.01 -9.19 10.27
C ARG A 153 -17.37 -8.13 11.31
N LEU A 154 -17.00 -8.37 12.57
CA LEU A 154 -17.27 -7.45 13.67
C LEU A 154 -16.56 -6.12 13.49
N VAL A 155 -15.26 -6.13 13.21
CA VAL A 155 -14.47 -4.90 13.04
C VAL A 155 -14.91 -4.14 11.80
N ARG A 156 -15.24 -4.83 10.69
CA ARG A 156 -15.80 -4.18 9.48
C ARG A 156 -17.07 -3.39 9.78
N GLU A 157 -17.96 -3.95 10.59
CA GLU A 157 -19.22 -3.30 10.97
C GLU A 157 -19.01 -2.22 12.04
N TYR A 158 -18.06 -2.45 12.96
CA TYR A 158 -17.71 -1.50 14.01
C TYR A 158 -17.09 -0.25 13.43
N GLN A 159 -15.97 -0.37 12.70
CA GLN A 159 -15.23 0.72 12.06
C GLN A 159 -14.42 0.14 10.88
N PRO A 160 -14.88 0.28 9.62
CA PRO A 160 -14.24 -0.32 8.45
C PRO A 160 -12.74 -0.03 8.32
N HIS A 161 -12.30 1.18 8.67
CA HIS A 161 -10.90 1.60 8.55
C HIS A 161 -9.97 0.85 9.53
N LEU A 162 -10.51 0.26 10.60
CA LEU A 162 -9.74 -0.60 11.50
C LEU A 162 -9.49 -2.00 10.95
N LEU A 163 -10.13 -2.39 9.84
CA LEU A 163 -9.84 -3.68 9.22
C LEU A 163 -8.37 -3.79 8.85
N LEU A 164 -7.75 -2.72 8.38
CA LEU A 164 -6.32 -2.70 8.04
C LEU A 164 -5.48 -2.99 9.28
N TRP A 165 -5.81 -2.35 10.41
CA TRP A 165 -5.09 -2.51 11.69
C TRP A 165 -5.29 -3.91 12.29
N LEU A 166 -6.48 -4.50 12.10
CA LEU A 166 -6.80 -5.86 12.56
C LEU A 166 -6.16 -6.94 11.69
N LEU A 167 -6.26 -6.79 10.37
CA LEU A 167 -5.92 -7.83 9.42
C LEU A 167 -4.42 -8.00 9.31
N VAL A 168 -3.64 -6.92 9.20
CA VAL A 168 -2.26 -7.06 8.73
C VAL A 168 -1.25 -6.20 9.51
N GLU A 169 -0.04 -6.76 9.53
CA GLU A 169 1.22 -6.11 9.85
C GLU A 169 1.65 -5.04 8.83
N ASP A 170 1.11 -5.01 7.62
CA ASP A 170 1.47 -4.16 6.48
C ASP A 170 0.27 -4.05 5.50
N ALA A 171 -0.23 -2.83 5.26
CA ALA A 171 -1.37 -2.58 4.39
C ALA A 171 -1.11 -3.03 2.93
N TYR A 172 0.14 -2.97 2.48
CA TYR A 172 0.49 -3.31 1.11
C TYR A 172 0.40 -4.82 0.85
N SER A 173 0.85 -5.65 1.77
CA SER A 173 0.68 -7.11 1.72
C SER A 173 -0.78 -7.54 1.56
N THR A 174 -1.73 -6.80 2.15
CA THR A 174 -3.18 -7.02 1.95
C THR A 174 -3.61 -6.69 0.54
N TRP A 175 -3.17 -5.54 0.05
CA TRP A 175 -3.47 -5.08 -1.30
C TRP A 175 -2.99 -6.10 -2.32
N ILE A 176 -1.77 -6.66 -2.15
CA ILE A 176 -1.22 -7.72 -2.99
C ILE A 176 -2.16 -8.94 -3.00
N ALA A 177 -2.51 -9.46 -1.82
CA ALA A 177 -3.34 -10.65 -1.71
C ALA A 177 -4.74 -10.51 -2.33
N LEU A 178 -5.32 -9.30 -2.25
CA LEU A 178 -6.66 -9.01 -2.80
C LEU A 178 -6.63 -8.71 -4.30
N ASN A 179 -5.64 -7.96 -4.77
CA ASN A 179 -5.62 -7.41 -6.13
C ASN A 179 -4.81 -8.26 -7.10
N GLU A 180 -3.64 -8.77 -6.70
CA GLU A 180 -2.75 -9.48 -7.63
C GLU A 180 -3.27 -10.89 -7.94
N ARG A 181 -3.79 -11.63 -6.94
CA ARG A 181 -4.39 -12.96 -7.15
C ARG A 181 -5.56 -12.93 -8.13
N GLN A 182 -6.39 -11.88 -8.08
CA GLN A 182 -7.49 -11.70 -9.02
C GLN A 182 -7.00 -11.31 -10.43
N ARG A 183 -5.89 -10.57 -10.51
CA ARG A 183 -5.28 -10.13 -11.77
C ARG A 183 -4.52 -11.27 -12.48
N GLU A 184 -3.88 -12.17 -11.74
CA GLU A 184 -3.22 -13.37 -12.30
C GLU A 184 -4.24 -14.30 -12.97
N LEU A 185 -5.40 -14.49 -12.35
CA LEU A 185 -6.50 -15.31 -12.90
C LEU A 185 -7.12 -14.74 -14.20
N THR A 186 -6.88 -13.46 -14.51
CA THR A 186 -7.40 -12.76 -15.70
C THR A 186 -6.30 -12.40 -16.72
N ALA A 187 -5.07 -12.83 -16.46
CA ALA A 187 -3.93 -12.62 -17.34
C ALA A 187 -3.83 -13.64 -18.50
N GLY A 188 -4.68 -14.68 -18.50
CA GLY A 188 -4.59 -15.85 -19.39
C GLY A 188 -4.85 -15.62 -20.88
N ASP A 189 -5.50 -14.51 -21.27
CA ASP A 189 -5.83 -14.29 -22.68
C ASP A 189 -4.83 -13.31 -23.31
N ALA A 190 -3.92 -13.83 -24.15
CA ALA A 190 -3.10 -13.03 -25.05
C ALA A 190 -3.99 -12.37 -26.11
N PRO A 191 -3.69 -11.14 -26.56
CA PRO A 191 -4.52 -10.47 -27.56
C PRO A 191 -4.39 -11.13 -28.96
N ASP A 192 -5.53 -11.38 -29.61
CA ASP A 192 -5.62 -12.07 -30.92
C ASP A 192 -5.22 -11.20 -32.14
N ALA A 193 -5.00 -9.89 -31.98
CA ALA A 193 -4.74 -8.96 -33.09
C ALA A 193 -3.49 -8.08 -32.86
N ASP A 194 -2.61 -8.05 -33.85
CA ASP A 194 -1.35 -7.28 -33.98
C ASP A 194 -0.55 -7.09 -32.67
N PRO A 195 0.02 -8.19 -32.13
CA PRO A 195 0.60 -8.20 -30.78
C PRO A 195 1.95 -7.44 -30.72
N PRO A 196 2.12 -6.53 -29.72
CA PRO A 196 3.30 -5.69 -29.63
C PRO A 196 4.58 -6.47 -29.32
N ILE A 197 5.74 -5.89 -29.66
CA ILE A 197 7.04 -6.45 -29.31
C ILE A 197 7.68 -5.53 -28.26
N PHE A 198 8.08 -6.09 -27.12
CA PHE A 198 8.75 -5.33 -26.06
C PHE A 198 10.26 -5.51 -26.13
N GLU A 199 11.01 -4.43 -26.33
CA GLU A 199 12.46 -4.45 -26.31
C GLU A 199 13.01 -3.74 -25.07
N PHE A 200 13.85 -4.44 -24.32
CA PHE A 200 14.46 -3.94 -23.10
C PHE A 200 15.94 -3.69 -23.29
N ILE A 201 16.39 -2.47 -23.01
CA ILE A 201 17.80 -2.13 -22.94
C ILE A 201 18.23 -2.23 -21.47
N ILE A 202 19.23 -3.06 -21.18
CA ILE A 202 19.73 -3.25 -19.81
C ILE A 202 21.23 -2.91 -19.78
N PRO A 203 21.62 -1.79 -19.15
CA PRO A 203 23.02 -1.42 -19.00
C PRO A 203 23.68 -2.25 -17.89
N VAL A 204 24.67 -3.10 -18.24
CA VAL A 204 25.28 -4.07 -17.30
C VAL A 204 26.63 -3.63 -16.72
N GLY A 205 27.14 -2.44 -17.08
CA GLY A 205 28.54 -2.04 -16.84
C GLY A 205 29.03 -2.12 -15.38
N GLN A 206 28.21 -1.76 -14.39
CA GLN A 206 28.55 -1.81 -12.96
C GLN A 206 27.73 -2.83 -12.16
N ALA A 207 26.95 -3.67 -12.84
CA ALA A 207 25.99 -4.55 -12.19
C ALA A 207 26.64 -5.81 -11.62
N THR A 208 26.01 -6.42 -10.62
CA THR A 208 26.37 -7.77 -10.18
C THR A 208 25.74 -8.81 -11.12
N ALA A 209 26.41 -9.95 -11.26
CA ALA A 209 25.90 -11.14 -11.92
C ALA A 209 24.47 -11.50 -11.48
N GLU A 210 24.25 -11.49 -10.17
CA GLU A 210 22.95 -11.78 -9.55
C GLU A 210 21.86 -10.79 -9.97
N ALA A 211 22.17 -9.49 -10.01
CA ALA A 211 21.20 -8.46 -10.39
C ALA A 211 20.78 -8.62 -11.86
N VAL A 212 21.73 -8.89 -12.77
CA VAL A 212 21.46 -9.13 -14.19
C VAL A 212 20.62 -10.39 -14.37
N ARG A 213 21.03 -11.51 -13.75
CA ARG A 213 20.30 -12.78 -13.79
C ARG A 213 18.88 -12.61 -13.27
N SER A 214 18.71 -11.94 -12.13
CA SER A 214 17.39 -11.71 -11.55
C SER A 214 16.46 -10.90 -12.46
N THR A 215 16.98 -9.91 -13.20
CA THR A 215 16.17 -9.14 -14.16
C THR A 215 15.80 -10.01 -15.35
N LEU A 216 16.76 -10.71 -15.93
CA LEU A 216 16.55 -11.61 -17.07
C LEU A 216 15.56 -12.73 -16.74
N ASP A 217 15.68 -13.38 -15.59
CA ASP A 217 14.74 -14.41 -15.14
C ASP A 217 13.31 -13.87 -15.02
N SER A 218 13.14 -12.63 -14.57
CA SER A 218 11.80 -12.02 -14.45
C SER A 218 11.17 -11.71 -15.82
N ILE A 219 11.98 -11.40 -16.82
CA ILE A 219 11.54 -11.18 -18.22
C ILE A 219 11.27 -12.53 -18.89
N HIS A 220 12.14 -13.52 -18.68
CA HIS A 220 12.01 -14.85 -19.27
C HIS A 220 10.73 -15.55 -18.80
N ASN A 221 10.39 -15.43 -17.52
CA ASN A 221 9.21 -16.06 -16.92
C ASN A 221 7.90 -15.27 -17.15
N GLN A 222 7.88 -14.28 -18.04
CA GLN A 222 6.64 -13.58 -18.39
C GLN A 222 5.69 -14.52 -19.14
N ALA A 223 4.39 -14.39 -18.87
CA ALA A 223 3.36 -15.12 -19.62
C ALA A 223 3.24 -14.69 -21.10
N TYR A 224 3.85 -13.55 -21.47
CA TYR A 224 3.90 -13.02 -22.82
C TYR A 224 5.32 -13.17 -23.37
N ASP A 225 5.48 -13.80 -24.53
CA ASP A 225 6.75 -14.31 -25.05
C ASP A 225 7.42 -13.40 -26.09
N ARG A 226 6.70 -12.40 -26.62
CA ARG A 226 7.19 -11.44 -27.64
C ARG A 226 7.98 -10.30 -27.00
N TRP A 227 9.14 -10.63 -26.46
CA TRP A 227 10.10 -9.68 -25.94
C TRP A 227 11.50 -9.94 -26.48
N ARG A 228 12.35 -8.92 -26.37
CA ARG A 228 13.78 -8.99 -26.67
C ARG A 228 14.54 -8.19 -25.62
N VAL A 229 15.74 -8.63 -25.28
CA VAL A 229 16.65 -7.94 -24.36
C VAL A 229 17.93 -7.60 -25.08
N ILE A 230 18.40 -6.37 -24.92
CA ILE A 230 19.69 -5.90 -25.40
C ILE A 230 20.51 -5.51 -24.16
N LEU A 231 21.53 -6.31 -23.88
CA LEU A 231 22.49 -6.04 -22.82
C LEU A 231 23.57 -5.11 -23.36
N THR A 232 23.75 -3.95 -22.74
CA THR A 232 24.71 -2.94 -23.20
C THR A 232 25.79 -2.68 -22.16
N GLN A 233 27.00 -2.41 -22.64
CA GLN A 233 28.10 -1.95 -21.80
C GLN A 233 28.60 -0.60 -22.30
N HIS A 234 28.71 0.37 -21.39
CA HIS A 234 29.27 1.69 -21.67
C HIS A 234 30.64 1.83 -21.00
N GLY A 235 31.62 2.30 -21.76
CA GLY A 235 32.96 2.62 -21.26
C GLY A 235 33.85 1.40 -20.98
N SER A 236 34.92 1.63 -20.21
CA SER A 236 35.94 0.64 -19.85
C SER A 236 35.55 -0.27 -18.67
N VAL A 237 34.40 -0.03 -18.05
CA VAL A 237 33.92 -0.80 -16.90
C VAL A 237 33.39 -2.14 -17.38
N ARG A 238 34.02 -3.23 -16.93
CA ARG A 238 33.64 -4.60 -17.28
C ARG A 238 32.56 -5.09 -16.30
N GLY A 239 31.36 -5.34 -16.81
CA GLY A 239 30.28 -6.00 -16.08
C GLY A 239 30.38 -7.53 -16.16
N PRO A 240 29.35 -8.27 -15.69
CA PRO A 240 29.29 -9.73 -15.74
C PRO A 240 28.99 -10.25 -17.16
N LEU A 241 29.84 -9.91 -18.13
CA LEU A 241 29.72 -10.32 -19.53
C LEU A 241 29.77 -11.85 -19.76
N PRO A 242 30.63 -12.64 -19.09
CA PRO A 242 30.69 -14.08 -19.36
C PRO A 242 29.37 -14.80 -19.07
N GLU A 243 28.65 -14.40 -18.01
CA GLU A 243 27.35 -14.98 -17.69
C GLU A 243 26.24 -14.46 -18.63
N ALA A 244 26.30 -13.18 -19.00
CA ALA A 244 25.40 -12.60 -19.99
C ALA A 244 25.55 -13.25 -21.38
N GLU A 245 26.77 -13.56 -21.79
CA GLU A 245 27.08 -14.28 -23.03
C GLU A 245 26.59 -15.74 -22.98
N VAL A 246 26.73 -16.43 -21.85
CA VAL A 246 26.17 -17.77 -21.64
C VAL A 246 24.64 -17.75 -21.78
N LEU A 247 23.97 -16.77 -21.17
CA LEU A 247 22.51 -16.61 -21.27
C LEU A 247 22.07 -16.27 -22.71
N SER A 248 22.81 -15.41 -23.39
CA SER A 248 22.56 -15.06 -24.81
C SER A 248 22.70 -16.26 -25.75
N ARG A 249 23.59 -17.22 -25.44
CA ARG A 249 23.69 -18.48 -26.21
C ARG A 249 22.49 -19.41 -25.99
N SER A 250 21.80 -19.31 -24.86
CA SER A 250 20.64 -20.15 -24.54
C SER A 250 19.31 -19.61 -25.06
N ASP A 251 19.19 -18.29 -25.23
CA ASP A 251 17.96 -17.66 -25.74
C ASP A 251 18.31 -16.57 -26.78
N PRO A 252 17.92 -16.74 -28.06
CA PRO A 252 18.25 -15.79 -29.12
C PRO A 252 17.56 -14.42 -28.95
N ARG A 253 16.57 -14.30 -28.04
CA ARG A 253 15.95 -13.01 -27.69
C ARG A 253 16.86 -12.14 -26.81
N ILE A 254 17.94 -12.69 -26.25
CA ILE A 254 18.92 -11.95 -25.45
C ILE A 254 20.14 -11.67 -26.32
N VAL A 255 20.40 -10.39 -26.58
CA VAL A 255 21.50 -9.92 -27.42
C VAL A 255 22.49 -9.13 -26.58
N VAL A 256 23.78 -9.43 -26.71
CA VAL A 256 24.86 -8.65 -26.07
C VAL A 256 25.45 -7.69 -27.10
N ALA A 257 25.25 -6.40 -26.90
CA ALA A 257 25.80 -5.36 -27.76
C ALA A 257 27.17 -4.90 -27.22
N HIS A 258 28.25 -5.33 -27.87
CA HIS A 258 29.61 -4.91 -27.57
C HIS A 258 29.93 -3.63 -28.37
N GLN A 259 30.00 -2.48 -27.69
CA GLN A 259 30.34 -1.16 -28.26
C GLN A 259 29.46 -0.73 -29.47
N GLY A 260 28.48 0.13 -29.20
CA GLY A 260 27.59 0.71 -30.21
C GLY A 260 26.40 1.39 -29.54
N GLN A 261 25.65 2.24 -30.27
CA GLN A 261 24.41 2.79 -29.72
C GLN A 261 23.30 1.72 -29.73
N PRO A 262 22.44 1.65 -28.70
CA PRO A 262 21.33 0.69 -28.66
C PRO A 262 20.43 0.77 -29.90
N LYS A 263 20.33 1.95 -30.52
CA LYS A 263 19.54 2.24 -31.72
C LYS A 263 19.82 1.30 -32.89
N GLU A 264 21.06 0.87 -33.08
CA GLU A 264 21.44 -0.02 -34.19
C GLU A 264 20.80 -1.42 -34.08
N HIS A 265 20.30 -1.76 -32.89
CA HIS A 265 19.70 -3.05 -32.59
C HIS A 265 18.17 -2.99 -32.50
N LEU A 266 17.57 -1.79 -32.56
CA LEU A 266 16.12 -1.61 -32.49
C LEU A 266 15.50 -1.83 -33.88
N GLY A 267 14.45 -2.64 -33.95
CA GLY A 267 13.70 -2.85 -35.21
C GLY A 267 12.66 -1.77 -35.47
N ASP A 268 12.31 -1.52 -36.73
CA ASP A 268 11.49 -0.37 -37.14
C ASP A 268 10.02 -0.76 -37.41
N THR A 269 9.24 -1.05 -36.35
CA THR A 269 7.82 -1.47 -36.50
C THR A 269 6.91 -0.68 -35.58
N ALA A 270 5.74 -0.26 -36.06
CA ALA A 270 4.75 0.54 -35.33
C ALA A 270 4.18 -0.12 -34.05
N THR A 271 4.39 -1.43 -33.88
CA THR A 271 3.94 -2.21 -32.73
C THR A 271 5.05 -2.50 -31.71
N ARG A 272 6.22 -1.89 -31.87
CA ARG A 272 7.34 -2.09 -30.96
C ARG A 272 7.36 -1.02 -29.88
N PHE A 273 7.59 -1.47 -28.65
CA PHE A 273 7.78 -0.63 -27.48
C PHE A 273 9.17 -0.86 -26.92
N VAL A 274 9.89 0.21 -26.65
CA VAL A 274 11.26 0.16 -26.13
C VAL A 274 11.29 0.76 -24.72
N GLY A 275 11.95 0.07 -23.78
CA GLY A 275 12.16 0.55 -22.43
C GLY A 275 13.55 0.27 -21.91
N VAL A 276 13.99 1.05 -20.94
CA VAL A 276 15.23 0.79 -20.20
C VAL A 276 14.87 0.11 -18.89
N LEU A 277 15.56 -0.98 -18.56
CA LEU A 277 15.46 -1.62 -17.25
C LEU A 277 16.84 -1.68 -16.61
N LEU A 278 16.93 -1.32 -15.33
CA LEU A 278 18.18 -1.41 -14.61
C LEU A 278 18.37 -2.82 -14.02
N PRO A 279 19.60 -3.34 -13.99
CA PRO A 279 19.90 -4.60 -13.32
C PRO A 279 19.37 -4.63 -11.87
N GLY A 280 18.70 -5.72 -11.51
CA GLY A 280 18.02 -5.89 -10.23
C GLY A 280 16.54 -5.51 -10.24
N ASN A 281 16.06 -4.77 -11.25
CA ASN A 281 14.62 -4.58 -11.45
C ASN A 281 13.96 -5.91 -11.85
N LYS A 282 12.75 -6.17 -11.35
CA LYS A 282 11.99 -7.38 -11.66
C LYS A 282 10.61 -7.01 -12.22
N LEU A 283 10.22 -7.63 -13.31
CA LEU A 283 8.85 -7.54 -13.81
C LEU A 283 7.94 -8.49 -13.03
N ALA A 284 6.71 -8.04 -12.71
CA ALA A 284 5.68 -8.93 -12.19
C ALA A 284 5.30 -9.98 -13.25
N PRO A 285 4.99 -11.24 -12.91
CA PRO A 285 4.84 -12.34 -13.89
C PRO A 285 3.87 -12.12 -15.07
N GLY A 286 2.83 -11.30 -14.85
CA GLY A 286 1.83 -10.94 -15.88
C GLY A 286 1.95 -9.52 -16.42
N ALA A 287 3.08 -8.83 -16.19
CA ALA A 287 3.24 -7.43 -16.56
C ALA A 287 3.12 -7.24 -18.08
N LEU A 288 3.89 -8.01 -18.86
CA LEU A 288 3.92 -7.86 -20.32
C LEU A 288 2.57 -8.20 -20.98
N ALA A 289 1.89 -9.26 -20.52
CA ALA A 289 0.58 -9.63 -21.05
C ALA A 289 -0.45 -8.52 -20.85
N ARG A 290 -0.42 -7.84 -19.69
CA ARG A 290 -1.31 -6.71 -19.38
C ARG A 290 -0.99 -5.49 -20.23
N ILE A 291 0.29 -5.17 -20.39
CA ILE A 291 0.75 -4.06 -21.23
C ILE A 291 0.35 -4.32 -22.69
N ALA A 292 0.55 -5.55 -23.19
CA ALA A 292 0.17 -5.94 -24.54
C ALA A 292 -1.33 -5.75 -24.79
N ARG A 293 -2.16 -6.24 -23.87
CA ARG A 293 -3.63 -6.07 -23.95
C ARG A 293 -4.02 -4.59 -23.99
N HIS A 294 -3.37 -3.75 -23.18
CA HIS A 294 -3.64 -2.31 -23.21
C HIS A 294 -3.26 -1.67 -24.55
N ALA A 295 -2.08 -2.00 -25.08
CA ALA A 295 -1.61 -1.49 -26.36
C ALA A 295 -2.53 -1.88 -27.51
N VAL A 296 -3.00 -3.15 -27.55
CA VAL A 296 -3.96 -3.62 -28.58
C VAL A 296 -5.32 -2.93 -28.44
N GLN A 297 -5.81 -2.72 -27.21
CA GLN A 297 -7.07 -2.00 -26.98
C GLN A 297 -7.00 -0.51 -27.32
N LYS A 298 -5.79 0.07 -27.31
CA LYS A 298 -5.54 1.49 -27.61
C LYS A 298 -4.35 1.63 -28.57
N PRO A 299 -4.53 1.38 -29.89
CA PRO A 299 -3.42 1.42 -30.85
C PRO A 299 -2.73 2.78 -30.99
N THR A 300 -3.37 3.87 -30.54
CA THR A 300 -2.79 5.22 -30.52
C THR A 300 -1.81 5.45 -29.37
N THR A 301 -1.59 4.46 -28.51
CA THR A 301 -0.69 4.57 -27.34
C THR A 301 0.74 4.82 -27.78
N LYS A 302 1.39 5.85 -27.21
CA LYS A 302 2.77 6.26 -27.50
C LYS A 302 3.73 6.04 -26.34
N ALA A 303 3.19 5.87 -25.13
CA ALA A 303 4.00 5.63 -23.94
C ALA A 303 3.16 4.85 -22.91
N ILE A 304 3.80 3.94 -22.19
CA ILE A 304 3.21 3.17 -21.09
C ILE A 304 4.21 3.16 -19.93
N TYR A 305 3.81 3.65 -18.77
CA TYR A 305 4.59 3.55 -17.53
C TYR A 305 3.83 2.72 -16.50
N THR A 306 4.56 2.12 -15.55
CA THR A 306 3.95 1.22 -14.56
C THR A 306 4.17 1.69 -13.13
N ASP A 307 3.23 1.36 -12.25
CA ASP A 307 3.48 1.36 -10.80
C ASP A 307 4.68 0.47 -10.45
N HIS A 308 5.27 0.70 -9.29
CA HIS A 308 6.35 -0.14 -8.78
C HIS A 308 6.34 -0.19 -7.26
N ASP A 309 7.16 -1.08 -6.72
CA ASP A 309 7.44 -1.21 -5.31
C ASP A 309 8.88 -1.72 -5.13
N VAL A 310 9.32 -1.87 -3.89
CA VAL A 310 10.68 -2.27 -3.53
C VAL A 310 10.68 -3.67 -2.97
N ILE A 311 11.54 -4.53 -3.51
CA ILE A 311 11.77 -5.90 -3.04
C ILE A 311 13.10 -5.93 -2.27
N ASP A 312 13.06 -6.37 -1.01
CA ASP A 312 14.27 -6.57 -0.22
C ASP A 312 14.94 -7.93 -0.51
N ALA A 313 16.14 -8.15 0.05
CA ALA A 313 16.91 -9.39 -0.15
C ALA A 313 16.19 -10.66 0.37
N SER A 314 15.19 -10.53 1.24
CA SER A 314 14.35 -11.65 1.70
C SER A 314 13.15 -11.93 0.79
N GLY A 315 13.02 -11.18 -0.31
CA GLY A 315 11.89 -11.27 -1.24
C GLY A 315 10.63 -10.54 -0.76
N ARG A 316 10.72 -9.76 0.33
CA ARG A 316 9.58 -9.02 0.86
C ARG A 316 9.41 -7.70 0.12
N ARG A 317 8.16 -7.45 -0.29
CA ARG A 317 7.69 -6.27 -1.02
C ARG A 317 7.30 -5.14 -0.07
N SER A 318 7.65 -3.90 -0.39
CA SER A 318 7.43 -2.71 0.44
C SER A 318 7.47 -1.42 -0.38
N ASN A 319 7.14 -0.28 0.22
CA ASN A 319 7.19 1.05 -0.41
C ASN A 319 6.49 1.11 -1.80
N PRO A 320 5.19 0.76 -1.89
CA PRO A 320 4.49 0.85 -3.16
C PRO A 320 4.36 2.30 -3.62
N ASN A 321 4.65 2.53 -4.90
CA ASN A 321 4.42 3.79 -5.58
C ASN A 321 3.35 3.59 -6.66
N PHE A 322 2.11 3.91 -6.29
CA PHE A 322 0.96 3.92 -7.20
C PHE A 322 0.87 5.29 -7.88
N LYS A 323 1.13 5.30 -9.18
CA LYS A 323 1.23 6.52 -9.99
C LYS A 323 -0.15 6.95 -10.46
N PRO A 324 -0.39 8.27 -10.61
CA PRO A 324 -1.63 8.76 -11.17
C PRO A 324 -1.70 8.49 -12.68
N ASP A 325 -2.85 8.80 -13.28
CA ASP A 325 -2.94 9.04 -14.71
C ASP A 325 -1.99 10.17 -15.15
N TRP A 326 -1.71 10.27 -16.44
CA TRP A 326 -0.71 11.20 -17.00
C TRP A 326 -0.91 12.62 -16.46
N ASN A 327 0.10 13.08 -15.73
CA ASN A 327 0.16 14.41 -15.17
C ASN A 327 1.45 15.11 -15.67
N PRO A 328 1.34 16.09 -16.58
CA PRO A 328 2.50 16.78 -17.13
C PRO A 328 3.21 17.65 -16.10
N ASP A 329 2.48 18.30 -15.18
CA ASP A 329 3.08 19.13 -14.13
C ASP A 329 3.93 18.28 -13.19
N LEU A 330 3.41 17.10 -12.82
CA LEU A 330 4.16 16.16 -12.00
C LEU A 330 5.41 15.66 -12.71
N PHE A 331 5.32 15.41 -14.03
CA PHE A 331 6.44 14.92 -14.85
C PHE A 331 7.55 15.95 -14.96
N LEU A 332 7.18 17.22 -15.12
CA LEU A 332 8.13 18.33 -15.16
C LEU A 332 8.76 18.62 -13.79
N SER A 333 8.09 18.23 -12.70
CA SER A 333 8.60 18.43 -11.34
C SER A 333 9.48 17.28 -10.82
N GLN A 334 9.21 16.04 -11.25
CA GLN A 334 9.93 14.84 -10.80
C GLN A 334 9.80 13.70 -11.81
N ASP A 335 10.79 12.81 -11.83
CA ASP A 335 10.65 11.53 -12.51
C ASP A 335 9.72 10.61 -11.72
N TYR A 336 8.47 10.50 -12.18
CA TYR A 336 7.52 9.51 -11.68
C TYR A 336 7.22 8.42 -12.70
N VAL A 337 7.80 8.44 -13.90
CA VAL A 337 7.53 7.40 -14.92
C VAL A 337 8.45 6.20 -14.75
N SER A 338 9.64 6.38 -14.17
CA SER A 338 10.56 5.31 -13.76
C SER A 338 10.01 4.38 -12.67
N PRO A 339 10.44 3.11 -12.58
CA PRO A 339 11.59 2.53 -13.28
C PRO A 339 11.27 1.96 -14.67
N LEU A 340 10.00 1.65 -14.96
CA LEU A 340 9.60 1.11 -16.26
C LEU A 340 8.67 2.10 -16.98
N CYS A 341 9.20 2.63 -18.07
CA CYS A 341 8.47 3.36 -19.09
C CYS A 341 8.83 2.77 -20.46
N LEU A 342 7.81 2.49 -21.26
CA LEU A 342 7.89 1.94 -22.61
C LEU A 342 7.38 2.98 -23.59
N ILE A 343 8.10 3.22 -24.68
CA ILE A 343 7.75 4.18 -25.74
C ILE A 343 7.78 3.57 -27.13
#